data_AF-A0A2E7V4A4-F1
#
_entry.id   AF-A0A2E7V4A4-F1
#
_cell.length_a   1.000
_cell.length_b   1.000
_cell.length_c   1.000
_cell.angle_alpha   90.00
_cell.angle_beta   90.00
_cell.angle_gamma   90.00
#
_symmetry.space_group_name_H-M   'P 1'
#
loop_
_entity.id
_entity.type
_entity.pdbx_description
1 polymer ?
#
loop_
_entity_poly.entity_id
_entity_poly.type
_entity_poly.pdbx_seq_one_letter_code
_entity_poly.pdbx_strand_id
1 'polypeptide(L)' 'MQMELAKMAVRLLESATGPQTTVRAPFEWAKNDNWREVYNYVGPENAKELEVEGERRRTQMAKRQKRKLNIRNF' A
#
# COMPACT_ATOMS: atom_id res chain seq x y z
N MET A 1 7.03 6.26 16.48
CA MET A 1 6.38 6.32 15.15
C MET A 1 4.88 6.06 15.23
N GLN A 2 4.42 4.84 15.60
CA GLN A 2 3.01 4.44 15.48
C GLN A 2 2.01 5.34 16.25
N MET A 3 2.29 5.65 17.52
CA MET A 3 1.44 6.55 18.32
C MET A 3 1.33 7.95 17.69
N GLU A 4 2.44 8.48 17.15
CA GLU A 4 2.43 9.81 16.53
C GLU A 4 1.69 9.82 15.20
N LEU A 5 1.79 8.74 14.41
CA LEU A 5 0.96 8.55 13.22
C LEU A 5 -0.54 8.55 13.56
N ALA A 6 -0.93 7.86 14.63
CA ALA A 6 -2.33 7.84 15.07
C ALA A 6 -2.82 9.24 15.47
N LYS A 7 -2.03 9.99 16.26
CA LYS A 7 -2.35 11.38 16.61
C LYS A 7 -2.45 12.28 15.39
N MET A 8 -1.56 12.12 14.40
CA MET A 8 -1.61 12.88 13.14
C MET A 8 -2.88 12.57 12.35
N ALA A 9 -3.29 11.30 12.29
CA ALA A 9 -4.50 10.89 11.59
C ALA A 9 -5.75 11.50 12.24
N VAL A 10 -5.85 11.51 13.58
CA VAL A 10 -6.96 12.13 14.30
C VAL A 10 -7.01 13.63 14.04
N ARG A 11 -5.87 14.34 14.14
CA ARG A 11 -5.82 15.77 13.81
C ARG A 11 -6.24 16.07 12.37
N LEU A 12 -5.79 15.26 11.41
CA LEU A 12 -6.16 15.43 10.01
C LEU A 12 -7.66 15.21 9.79
N LEU A 13 -8.24 14.21 10.47
CA LEU A 13 -9.67 13.93 10.42
C LEU A 13 -10.50 15.11 10.95
N GLU A 14 -10.06 15.74 12.04
CA GLU A 14 -10.74 16.88 12.66
C GLU A 14 -10.62 18.18 11.84
N SER A 15 -9.48 18.38 11.15
CA SER A 15 -9.19 19.64 10.47
C SER A 15 -9.42 19.61 8.95
N ALA A 16 -9.70 18.45 8.36
CA ALA A 16 -9.89 18.32 6.92
C ALA A 16 -11.12 19.13 6.46
N THR A 17 -10.91 20.02 5.48
CA THR A 17 -11.99 20.83 4.88
C THR A 17 -12.78 20.08 3.81
N GLY A 18 -12.33 18.90 3.40
CA GLY A 18 -12.98 18.09 2.38
C GLY A 18 -12.62 16.61 2.45
N PRO A 19 -13.39 15.76 1.75
CA PRO A 19 -13.14 14.33 1.69
C PRO A 19 -11.78 14.04 1.05
N GLN A 20 -11.21 12.88 1.37
CA GLN A 20 -9.94 12.40 0.79
C GLN A 20 -8.74 13.33 1.00
N THR A 21 -8.78 14.21 2.01
CA THR A 21 -7.62 15.02 2.40
C THR A 21 -6.49 14.09 2.86
N THR A 22 -5.30 14.26 2.28
CA THR A 22 -4.11 13.44 2.59
C THR A 22 -2.95 14.32 3.02
N VAL A 23 -2.15 13.82 3.97
CA VAL A 23 -0.91 14.46 4.42
C VAL A 23 0.17 13.40 4.51
N ARG A 24 1.37 13.73 4.02
CA ARG A 24 2.54 12.86 4.14
C ARG A 24 3.08 12.96 5.57
N ALA A 25 3.16 11.82 6.25
CA ALA A 25 3.78 11.77 7.57
C ALA A 25 5.31 11.97 7.49
N PRO A 26 5.93 12.76 8.39
CA PRO A 26 7.36 13.06 8.39
C PRO A 26 8.17 11.96 9.09
N PHE A 27 7.82 10.69 8.87
CA PHE A 27 8.52 9.56 9.45
C PHE A 27 9.13 8.71 8.34
N GLU A 28 10.42 8.42 8.50
CA GLU A 28 11.09 7.42 7.69
C GLU A 28 10.88 6.04 8.32
N TRP A 29 10.78 5.03 7.47
CA TRP A 29 10.82 3.66 7.92
C TRP A 29 12.21 3.34 8.47
N ALA A 30 12.28 2.36 9.37
CA ALA A 30 13.57 1.93 9.90
C ALA A 30 14.50 1.53 8.73
N LYS A 31 15.76 1.98 8.78
CA LYS A 31 16.72 1.79 7.68
C LYS A 31 17.09 0.32 7.44
N ASN A 32 16.92 -0.50 8.47
CA ASN A 32 17.08 -1.93 8.37
C ASN A 32 15.77 -2.50 7.78
N ASP A 33 15.84 -3.00 6.55
CA ASP A 33 14.72 -3.59 5.80
C ASP A 33 14.19 -4.92 6.43
N ASN A 34 14.40 -5.13 7.73
CA ASN A 34 14.03 -6.32 8.49
C ASN A 34 12.51 -6.61 8.44
N TRP A 35 11.69 -5.61 8.13
CA TRP A 35 10.26 -5.81 7.90
C TRP A 35 10.02 -6.80 6.74
N ARG A 36 10.91 -6.84 5.74
CA ARG A 36 10.83 -7.76 4.60
C ARG A 36 11.02 -9.20 5.06
N GLU A 37 11.89 -9.44 6.03
CA GLU A 37 12.13 -10.79 6.58
C GLU A 37 10.90 -11.36 7.28
N VAL A 38 9.98 -10.51 7.75
CA VAL A 38 8.75 -10.94 8.44
C VAL A 38 7.55 -10.97 7.50
N TYR A 39 7.36 -9.92 6.71
CA TYR A 39 6.12 -9.72 5.94
C TYR A 39 6.25 -10.02 4.45
N ASN A 40 7.44 -9.97 3.88
CA ASN A 40 7.70 -10.12 2.45
C ASN A 40 8.89 -11.04 2.19
N TYR A 41 9.02 -12.08 3.01
CA TYR A 41 10.17 -12.97 2.94
C TYR A 41 10.08 -13.85 1.69
N VAL A 42 11.19 -13.92 0.97
CA VAL A 42 11.37 -14.78 -0.21
C VAL A 42 12.64 -15.58 0.01
N GLY A 43 12.49 -16.89 0.15
CA GLY A 43 13.56 -17.83 0.38
C GLY A 43 13.47 -19.04 -0.56
N PRO A 44 14.48 -19.91 -0.56
CA PRO A 44 14.52 -21.10 -1.42
C PRO A 44 13.27 -21.98 -1.30
N GLU A 45 12.66 -22.04 -0.12
CA GLU A 45 11.48 -22.85 0.19
C GLU A 45 10.18 -22.34 -0.44
N ASN A 46 10.06 -21.04 -0.73
CA ASN A 46 8.81 -20.44 -1.21
C ASN A 46 8.95 -19.70 -2.55
N ALA A 47 10.17 -19.48 -3.05
CA ALA A 47 10.42 -18.67 -4.25
C ALA A 47 9.63 -19.15 -5.48
N LYS A 48 9.65 -20.47 -5.74
CA LYS A 48 8.97 -21.05 -6.90
C LYS A 48 7.44 -20.92 -6.83
N GLU A 49 6.87 -21.11 -5.65
CA GLU A 49 5.43 -20.96 -5.45
C GLU A 49 5.00 -19.50 -5.62
N LEU A 50 5.76 -18.56 -5.03
CA LEU A 50 5.51 -17.13 -5.16
C LEU A 50 5.63 -16.64 -6.62
N GLU A 51 6.55 -17.21 -7.39
CA GLU A 51 6.69 -16.92 -8.83
C GLU A 51 5.44 -17.33 -9.61
N VAL A 52 4.99 -18.58 -9.46
CA VAL A 52 3.79 -19.11 -10.12
C VAL A 52 2.55 -18.30 -9.73
N GLU A 53 2.39 -17.99 -8.45
CA GLU A 53 1.28 -17.16 -7.98
C GLU A 53 1.38 -15.72 -8.53
N GLY A 54 2.59 -15.18 -8.65
CA GLY A 54 2.86 -13.90 -9.29
C GLY A 54 2.41 -13.87 -10.76
N GLU A 55 2.75 -14.89 -11.53
CA GLU A 55 2.31 -15.06 -12.91
C GLU A 55 0.78 -15.17 -13.02
N ARG A 56 0.17 -15.99 -12.15
CA ARG A 56 -1.29 -16.14 -12.09
C ARG A 56 -1.98 -14.81 -11.85
N ARG A 57 -1.46 -13.97 -10.95
CA ARG A 57 -1.99 -12.62 -10.70
C ARG A 57 -1.82 -11.71 -11.91
N ARG A 58 -0.65 -11.68 -12.56
CA ARG A 58 -0.41 -10.86 -13.77
C ARG A 58 -1.38 -11.22 -14.90
N THR A 59 -1.58 -12.51 -15.15
CA THR A 59 -2.52 -12.99 -16.17
C THR A 59 -3.96 -12.58 -15.87
N GLN A 60 -4.39 -12.64 -14.61
CA GLN A 60 -5.73 -12.17 -14.21
C GLN A 60 -5.89 -10.66 -14.36
N MET A 61 -4.88 -9.88 -13.96
CA MET A 61 -4.91 -8.42 -14.10
C MET A 61 -4.95 -8.00 -15.57
N ALA A 62 -4.24 -8.70 -16.45
CA ALA A 62 -4.29 -8.46 -17.90
C ALA A 62 -5.69 -8.71 -18.49
N LYS A 63 -6.44 -9.66 -17.95
CA LYS A 63 -7.82 -9.97 -18.36
C LYS A 63 -8.87 -9.01 -17.80
N ARG A 64 -8.56 -8.25 -16.74
CA ARG A 64 -9.50 -7.28 -16.16
C ARG A 64 -9.72 -6.13 -17.13
N GLN A 65 -10.98 -5.90 -17.49
CA GLN A 65 -11.35 -4.74 -18.29
C GLN A 65 -10.98 -3.46 -17.54
N LYS A 66 -10.20 -2.58 -18.18
CA LYS A 66 -9.86 -1.27 -17.61
C LYS A 66 -11.16 -0.55 -17.28
N ARG A 67 -11.39 -0.25 -16.01
CA ARG A 67 -12.49 0.64 -15.59
C ARG A 67 -12.31 1.96 -16.35
N LYS A 68 -13.29 2.35 -17.17
CA LYS A 68 -13.36 3.71 -17.71
C LYS A 68 -13.61 4.61 -16.50
N LEU A 69 -12.57 5.31 -16.06
CA LEU A 69 -12.71 6.29 -14.98
C LEU A 69 -13.56 7.43 -15.53
N ASN A 70 -14.83 7.47 -15.13
CA ASN A 70 -15.73 8.54 -15.54
C ASN A 70 -15.41 9.74 -14.66
N ILE A 71 -14.46 10.57 -15.11
CA ILE A 71 -14.13 11.84 -14.47
C ILE A 71 -15.30 12.78 -14.78
N ARG A 72 -16.37 12.68 -14.00
CA ARG A 72 -17.36 13.76 -13.93
C ARG A 72 -16.78 14.82 -13.02
N ASN A 73 -16.62 16.00 -13.59
CA ASN A 73 -16.06 17.20 -12.98
C ASN A 73 -16.61 17.42 -11.56
N PHE A 74 -15.69 17.70 -10.63
CA PHE A 74 -15.99 18.47 -9.42
C PHE A 74 -15.94 19.96 -9.76
#